data_AF-A0AAV0HKL4-F1
#
_entry.id   AF-A0AAV0HKL4-F1
#
_cell.length_a   1.000
_cell.length_b   1.000
_cell.length_c   1.000
_cell.angle_alpha   90.00
_cell.angle_beta   90.00
_cell.angle_gamma   90.00
#
_symmetry.space_group_name_H-M   'P 1'
#
loop_
_entity.id
_entity.type
_entity.pdbx_description
1 polymer ?
#
loop_
_entity_poly.entity_id
_entity_poly.type
_entity_poly.pdbx_seq_one_letter_code
_entity_poly.pdbx_strand_id
1 'polypeptide(L)'
;MAATVAALKSTTGTCFHQIKKSDAHFLPSRRPGSVSVRILRRQSPMATLTAAPTVGLAQTFSNLKSQGKVAFIPYITAGDPDLSTTAEALKVLDKCGSDIIELGVPYSDPLADGPVIQAAATRSLARGTNFDSILSMLKKVRLPTSRSWYHLQ
;
A
#
# COMPACT_ATOMS: atom_id res chain seq x y z
N MET A 1 -31.29 -8.32 -32.37
CA MET A 1 -31.25 -8.84 -30.99
C MET A 1 -31.15 -7.64 -30.06
N ALA A 2 -32.29 -7.12 -29.62
CA ALA A 2 -32.39 -5.90 -28.82
C ALA A 2 -32.22 -6.25 -27.34
N ALA A 3 -31.39 -5.49 -26.61
CA ALA A 3 -31.30 -5.57 -25.15
C ALA A 3 -31.74 -4.22 -24.57
N THR A 4 -32.91 -4.24 -23.93
CA THR A 4 -33.56 -3.12 -23.25
C THR A 4 -33.20 -3.14 -21.77
N VAL A 5 -32.71 -1.99 -21.29
CA VAL A 5 -32.96 -1.28 -20.01
C VAL A 5 -33.59 -2.07 -18.84
N ALA A 6 -32.98 -1.98 -17.66
CA ALA A 6 -33.68 -1.64 -16.41
C ALA A 6 -32.71 -1.40 -15.24
N ALA A 7 -32.70 -0.16 -14.76
CA ALA A 7 -32.23 0.21 -13.42
C ALA A 7 -33.34 -0.08 -12.39
N LEU A 8 -33.00 -0.58 -11.20
CA LEU A 8 -33.91 -0.54 -10.05
C LEU A 8 -33.18 -0.35 -8.72
N LYS A 9 -33.92 0.31 -7.83
CA LYS A 9 -33.50 1.12 -6.68
C LYS A 9 -33.37 0.29 -5.39
N SER A 10 -32.49 0.78 -4.50
CA SER A 10 -32.61 0.86 -3.03
C SER A 10 -33.90 0.32 -2.40
N THR A 11 -33.80 -0.48 -1.32
CA THR A 11 -34.63 -0.35 -0.10
C THR A 11 -33.99 -1.05 1.12
N THR A 12 -34.02 -0.35 2.24
CA THR A 12 -33.64 -0.68 3.62
C THR A 12 -34.58 -1.72 4.26
N GLY A 13 -34.11 -2.55 5.20
CA GLY A 13 -35.01 -3.40 5.98
C GLY A 13 -34.34 -4.25 7.06
N THR A 14 -34.25 -3.70 8.26
CA THR A 14 -34.03 -4.39 9.55
C THR A 14 -35.08 -5.48 9.81
N CYS A 15 -34.66 -6.64 10.30
CA CYS A 15 -35.56 -7.56 11.01
C CYS A 15 -34.84 -8.20 12.21
N PHE A 16 -35.31 -7.79 13.39
CA PHE A 16 -35.11 -8.40 14.69
C PHE A 16 -35.64 -9.84 14.70
N HIS A 17 -34.92 -10.76 15.35
CA HIS A 17 -35.54 -11.96 15.93
C HIS A 17 -35.01 -12.19 17.34
N GLN A 18 -35.89 -11.90 18.30
CA GLN A 18 -35.83 -12.38 19.67
C GLN A 18 -36.15 -13.87 19.70
N ILE A 19 -35.44 -14.63 20.54
CA ILE A 19 -35.89 -15.92 21.04
C ILE A 19 -35.86 -15.88 22.57
N LYS A 20 -37.05 -16.15 23.13
CA LYS A 20 -37.43 -16.22 24.56
C LYS A 20 -36.54 -17.18 25.36
N LYS A 21 -36.19 -16.77 26.59
CA LYS A 21 -35.85 -17.70 27.68
C LYS A 21 -37.09 -17.95 28.54
N SER A 22 -37.25 -19.19 28.98
CA SER A 22 -38.31 -19.69 29.86
C SER A 22 -38.00 -19.47 31.34
N ASP A 23 -39.04 -19.15 32.10
CA ASP A 23 -39.05 -18.87 33.54
C ASP A 23 -38.89 -20.11 34.42
N ALA A 24 -38.21 -19.97 35.57
CA ALA A 24 -38.49 -20.75 36.78
C ALA A 24 -37.94 -20.06 38.07
N HIS A 25 -38.87 -19.50 38.83
CA HIS A 25 -39.10 -19.60 40.30
C HIS A 25 -38.01 -19.32 41.38
N PHE A 26 -38.38 -18.38 42.27
CA PHE A 26 -38.39 -18.44 43.76
C PHE A 26 -37.27 -17.74 44.60
N LEU A 27 -37.56 -16.47 44.97
CA LEU A 27 -37.56 -15.81 46.32
C LEU A 27 -36.29 -15.77 47.25
N PRO A 28 -36.22 -14.80 48.21
CA PRO A 28 -35.11 -13.83 48.29
C PRO A 28 -34.31 -13.86 49.62
N SER A 29 -33.12 -13.25 49.65
CA SER A 29 -32.50 -12.78 50.90
C SER A 29 -31.61 -11.55 50.71
N ARG A 30 -31.49 -10.73 51.75
CA ARG A 30 -31.05 -9.34 51.77
C ARG A 30 -29.55 -9.16 52.11
N ARG A 31 -28.91 -8.20 51.42
CA ARG A 31 -27.81 -7.26 51.82
C ARG A 31 -26.39 -7.85 51.97
N PRO A 32 -25.29 -7.06 51.89
CA PRO A 32 -25.16 -5.58 51.86
C PRO A 32 -24.38 -5.02 50.65
N GLY A 33 -24.37 -3.68 50.52
CA GLY A 33 -23.94 -2.94 49.33
C GLY A 33 -22.47 -3.10 48.95
N SER A 34 -22.22 -3.35 47.66
CA SER A 34 -20.91 -3.21 47.05
C SER A 34 -20.68 -1.77 46.60
N VAL A 35 -19.53 -1.24 46.97
CA VAL A 35 -19.01 0.04 46.48
C VAL A 35 -18.77 -0.10 44.98
N SER A 36 -19.53 0.63 44.16
CA SER A 36 -19.33 0.64 42.72
C SER A 36 -18.19 1.60 42.39
N VAL A 37 -16.98 1.07 42.20
CA VAL A 37 -15.86 1.81 41.61
C VAL A 37 -16.22 2.08 40.15
N ARG A 38 -16.66 3.31 39.84
CA ARG A 38 -16.84 3.75 38.46
C ARG A 38 -15.47 3.87 37.81
N ILE A 39 -15.02 2.81 37.15
CA ILE A 39 -13.92 2.87 36.19
C ILE A 39 -14.44 3.73 35.03
N LEU A 40 -14.12 5.02 35.04
CA LEU A 40 -14.23 5.84 33.82
C LEU A 40 -13.23 5.27 32.82
N ARG A 41 -13.73 4.45 31.88
CA ARG A 41 -13.00 4.11 30.66
C ARG A 41 -12.79 5.40 29.88
N ARG A 42 -11.65 6.05 30.13
CA ARG A 42 -11.11 7.12 29.30
C ARG A 42 -10.73 6.49 27.97
N GLN A 43 -11.64 6.49 27.01
CA GLN A 43 -11.35 6.09 25.65
C GLN A 43 -10.54 7.21 25.00
N SER A 44 -9.24 6.97 24.83
CA SER A 44 -8.38 7.81 23.99
C SER A 44 -8.83 7.62 22.54
N PRO A 45 -9.19 8.67 21.78
CA PRO A 45 -9.43 8.52 20.36
C PRO A 45 -8.12 8.11 19.69
N MET A 46 -8.16 7.04 18.90
CA MET A 46 -7.02 6.57 18.11
C MET A 46 -6.66 7.66 17.10
N ALA A 47 -5.37 8.05 17.06
CA ALA A 47 -4.90 9.04 16.11
C ALA A 47 -5.10 8.55 14.67
N THR A 48 -5.90 9.27 13.89
CA THR A 48 -6.03 9.04 12.45
C THR A 48 -4.71 9.41 11.78
N LEU A 49 -3.95 8.39 11.37
CA LEU A 49 -2.78 8.58 10.50
C LEU A 49 -3.26 9.01 9.12
N THR A 50 -3.13 10.29 8.79
CA THR A 50 -3.30 10.79 7.42
C THR A 50 -2.13 10.28 6.58
N ALA A 51 -2.32 9.17 5.88
CA ALA A 51 -1.40 8.74 4.84
C ALA A 51 -1.42 9.77 3.70
N ALA A 52 -0.24 10.23 3.26
CA ALA A 52 -0.15 11.05 2.05
C ALA A 52 -0.77 10.28 0.87
N PRO A 53 -1.48 10.96 -0.05
CA PRO A 53 -2.10 10.29 -1.17
C PRO A 53 -1.03 9.63 -2.06
N THR A 54 -0.97 8.30 -2.01
CA THR A 54 -0.14 7.50 -2.90
C THR A 54 -0.89 7.25 -4.20
N VAL A 55 -0.32 7.67 -5.33
CA VAL A 55 -0.90 7.39 -6.65
C VAL A 55 -0.63 5.92 -7.00
N GLY A 56 -1.69 5.15 -7.26
CA GLY A 56 -1.56 3.76 -7.69
C GLY A 56 -1.19 3.62 -9.18
N LEU A 57 -0.75 2.42 -9.59
CA LEU A 57 -0.42 2.12 -10.99
C LEU A 57 -1.59 2.40 -11.94
N ALA A 58 -2.81 1.95 -11.58
CA ALA A 58 -4.01 2.18 -12.38
C ALA A 58 -4.29 3.67 -12.62
N GLN A 59 -4.10 4.50 -11.57
CA GLN A 59 -4.27 5.95 -11.69
C GLN A 59 -3.18 6.57 -12.58
N THR A 60 -1.94 6.11 -12.45
CA THR A 60 -0.81 6.57 -13.27
C THR A 60 -1.09 6.34 -14.76
N PHE A 61 -1.50 5.12 -15.13
CA PHE A 61 -1.87 4.82 -16.52
C PHE A 61 -3.10 5.59 -16.99
N SER A 62 -4.10 5.78 -16.13
CA SER A 62 -5.29 6.59 -16.45
C SER A 62 -4.92 8.04 -16.78
N ASN A 63 -4.04 8.64 -15.97
CA ASN A 63 -3.53 10.00 -16.17
C ASN A 63 -2.69 10.12 -17.45
N LEU A 64 -1.83 9.14 -17.74
CA LEU A 64 -1.02 9.14 -18.96
C LEU A 64 -1.89 9.01 -20.21
N LYS A 65 -2.90 8.12 -20.16
CA LYS A 65 -3.86 7.95 -21.25
C LYS A 65 -4.66 9.22 -21.52
N SER A 66 -5.13 9.91 -20.48
CA SER A 66 -5.86 11.18 -20.66
C SER A 66 -4.98 12.31 -21.22
N GLN A 67 -3.66 12.23 -21.01
CA GLN A 67 -2.67 13.14 -21.59
C GLN A 67 -2.17 12.71 -22.97
N GLY A 68 -2.60 11.54 -23.50
CA GLY A 68 -2.08 10.99 -24.75
C GLY A 68 -0.60 10.61 -24.70
N LYS A 69 -0.05 10.30 -23.51
CA LYS A 69 1.35 9.94 -23.30
C LYS A 69 1.54 8.43 -23.10
N VAL A 70 2.73 7.94 -23.47
CA VAL A 70 3.21 6.59 -23.15
C VAL A 70 4.02 6.65 -21.86
N ALA A 71 3.91 5.62 -21.02
CA ALA A 71 4.64 5.55 -19.75
C ALA A 71 6.14 5.35 -19.97
N PHE A 72 6.97 6.11 -19.26
CA PHE A 72 8.40 5.83 -19.12
C PHE A 72 8.67 4.98 -17.88
N ILE A 73 9.09 3.72 -18.10
CA ILE A 73 9.27 2.71 -17.06
C ILE A 73 10.70 2.14 -17.10
N PRO A 74 11.70 2.81 -16.49
CA PRO A 74 13.04 2.26 -16.39
C PRO A 74 13.11 1.08 -15.41
N TYR A 75 13.96 0.11 -15.76
CA TYR A 75 14.36 -1.01 -14.92
C TYR A 75 15.81 -0.83 -14.45
N ILE A 76 16.07 -1.09 -13.17
CA ILE A 76 17.41 -1.21 -12.60
C ILE A 76 17.51 -2.41 -11.65
N THR A 77 18.65 -3.08 -11.60
CA THR A 77 18.90 -4.16 -10.63
C THR A 77 19.41 -3.58 -9.32
N ALA A 78 18.74 -3.89 -8.20
CA ALA A 78 19.14 -3.41 -6.90
C ALA A 78 20.53 -3.92 -6.51
N GLY A 79 21.37 -3.04 -6.01
CA GLY A 79 22.72 -3.38 -5.56
C GLY A 79 23.77 -3.48 -6.66
N ASP A 80 23.46 -3.07 -7.90
CA ASP A 80 24.44 -2.93 -8.98
C ASP A 80 24.69 -1.45 -9.32
N PRO A 81 25.93 -0.93 -9.19
CA PRO A 81 27.11 -1.59 -8.63
C PRO A 81 27.06 -1.74 -7.10
N ASP A 82 26.18 -1.01 -6.40
CA ASP A 82 25.95 -1.13 -4.96
C ASP A 82 24.61 -0.47 -4.54
N LEU A 83 24.19 -0.65 -3.29
CA LEU A 83 22.92 -0.12 -2.78
C LEU A 83 22.91 1.41 -2.61
N SER A 84 24.05 2.05 -2.39
CA SER A 84 24.14 3.52 -2.33
C SER A 84 23.88 4.11 -3.71
N THR A 85 24.54 3.56 -4.73
CA THR A 85 24.34 3.93 -6.12
C THR A 85 22.91 3.66 -6.58
N THR A 86 22.31 2.54 -6.16
CA THR A 86 20.89 2.25 -6.41
C THR A 86 19.98 3.35 -5.82
N ALA A 87 20.22 3.77 -4.59
CA ALA A 87 19.43 4.81 -3.92
C ALA A 87 19.52 6.17 -4.63
N GLU A 88 20.70 6.53 -5.15
CA GLU A 88 20.90 7.73 -5.95
C GLU A 88 20.21 7.61 -7.31
N ALA A 89 20.34 6.47 -7.99
CA ALA A 89 19.67 6.21 -9.25
C ALA A 89 18.16 6.36 -9.14
N LEU A 90 17.53 5.82 -8.09
CA LEU A 90 16.08 6.00 -7.85
C LEU A 90 15.67 7.47 -7.77
N LYS A 91 16.47 8.31 -7.10
CA LYS A 91 16.20 9.76 -7.00
C LYS A 91 16.38 10.46 -8.34
N VAL A 92 17.37 10.04 -9.13
CA VAL A 92 17.62 10.60 -10.46
C VAL A 92 16.49 10.22 -11.42
N LEU A 93 16.09 8.95 -11.46
CA LEU A 93 15.00 8.47 -12.32
C LEU A 93 13.67 9.19 -12.00
N ASP A 94 13.35 9.37 -10.71
CA ASP A 94 12.18 10.15 -10.32
C ASP A 94 12.27 11.61 -10.80
N LYS A 95 13.42 12.26 -10.61
CA LYS A 95 13.67 13.64 -11.10
C LYS A 95 13.60 13.76 -12.62
N CYS A 96 14.03 12.72 -13.35
CA CYS A 96 13.98 12.67 -14.80
C CYS A 96 12.58 12.39 -15.35
N GLY A 97 11.57 12.20 -14.49
CA GLY A 97 10.18 12.05 -14.89
C GLY A 97 9.77 10.61 -15.20
N SER A 98 10.41 9.61 -14.60
CA SER A 98 9.91 8.22 -14.67
C SER A 98 8.49 8.12 -14.09
N ASP A 99 7.58 7.51 -14.83
CA ASP A 99 6.21 7.31 -14.37
C ASP A 99 6.14 6.18 -13.34
N ILE A 100 6.90 5.11 -13.60
CA ILE A 100 7.06 3.93 -12.76
C ILE A 100 8.54 3.57 -12.80
N ILE A 101 9.12 3.13 -11.68
CA ILE A 101 10.49 2.60 -11.66
C ILE A 101 10.43 1.15 -11.23
N GLU A 102 10.98 0.26 -12.06
CA GLU A 102 11.11 -1.15 -11.73
C GLU A 102 12.47 -1.40 -11.07
N LEU A 103 12.42 -1.86 -9.83
CA LEU A 103 13.60 -2.24 -9.07
C LEU A 103 13.67 -3.76 -9.00
N GLY A 104 14.56 -4.35 -9.79
CA GLY A 104 14.81 -5.79 -9.80
C GLY A 104 15.53 -6.25 -8.54
N VAL A 105 15.02 -7.30 -7.91
CA VAL A 105 15.73 -8.00 -6.83
C VAL A 105 16.68 -9.00 -7.48
N PRO A 106 18.00 -8.94 -7.21
CA PRO A 106 18.94 -9.87 -7.82
C PRO A 106 18.65 -11.31 -7.37
N TYR A 107 18.70 -12.25 -8.32
CA TYR A 107 18.39 -13.67 -8.12
C TYR A 107 19.57 -14.54 -8.56
N SER A 108 19.79 -15.68 -7.89
CA SER A 108 20.95 -16.56 -8.17
C SER A 108 20.87 -17.23 -9.53
N ASP A 109 19.65 -17.52 -9.99
CA ASP A 109 19.40 -18.30 -11.20
C ASP A 109 18.47 -17.56 -12.19
N PRO A 110 18.90 -16.41 -12.76
CA PRO A 110 18.09 -15.53 -13.60
C PRO A 110 17.96 -16.06 -15.05
N LEU A 111 17.36 -17.24 -15.22
CA LEU A 111 17.29 -17.94 -16.52
C LEU A 111 16.50 -17.19 -17.61
N ALA A 112 15.56 -16.34 -17.21
CA ALA A 112 14.72 -15.57 -18.14
C ALA A 112 15.33 -14.23 -18.57
N ASP A 113 16.40 -13.80 -17.91
CA ASP A 113 17.00 -12.49 -18.14
C ASP A 113 18.08 -12.52 -19.21
N GLY A 114 18.24 -11.42 -19.94
CA GLY A 114 19.35 -11.25 -20.88
C GLY A 114 20.70 -11.08 -20.19
N PRO A 115 21.82 -11.24 -20.92
CA PRO A 115 23.17 -11.27 -20.34
C PRO A 115 23.56 -10.02 -19.55
N VAL A 116 23.01 -8.86 -19.91
CA VAL A 116 23.25 -7.59 -19.18
C VAL A 116 22.64 -7.62 -17.78
N ILE A 117 21.39 -8.07 -17.67
CA ILE A 117 20.67 -8.15 -16.38
C ILE A 117 21.23 -9.29 -15.54
N GLN A 118 21.54 -10.43 -16.16
CA GLN A 118 22.23 -11.53 -15.47
C GLN A 118 23.55 -11.06 -14.86
N ALA A 119 24.39 -10.33 -15.62
CA ALA A 119 25.65 -9.80 -15.11
C ALA A 119 25.46 -8.77 -13.99
N ALA A 120 24.43 -7.93 -14.06
CA ALA A 120 24.07 -7.00 -12.98
C ALA A 120 23.66 -7.74 -11.70
N ALA A 121 22.83 -8.79 -11.82
CA ALA A 121 22.44 -9.64 -10.71
C ALA A 121 23.67 -10.34 -10.09
N THR A 122 24.57 -10.87 -10.91
CA THR A 122 25.83 -11.47 -10.44
C THR A 122 26.69 -10.48 -9.66
N ARG A 123 26.91 -9.26 -10.17
CA ARG A 123 27.68 -8.22 -9.46
C ARG A 123 27.04 -7.81 -8.15
N SER A 124 25.71 -7.70 -8.13
CA SER A 124 24.95 -7.35 -6.94
C SER A 124 25.03 -8.43 -5.86
N LEU A 125 24.83 -9.71 -6.23
CA LEU A 125 24.94 -10.85 -5.30
C LEU A 125 26.36 -11.03 -4.77
N ALA A 126 27.37 -10.84 -5.62
CA ALA A 126 28.78 -10.91 -5.20
C ALA A 126 29.12 -9.88 -4.09
N ARG A 127 28.33 -8.82 -3.97
CA ARG A 127 28.47 -7.78 -2.91
C ARG A 127 27.58 -8.03 -1.70
N GLY A 128 26.86 -9.15 -1.65
CA GLY A 128 26.02 -9.54 -0.53
C GLY A 128 24.65 -8.84 -0.48
N THR A 129 24.21 -8.23 -1.59
CA THR A 129 22.86 -7.65 -1.68
C THR A 129 21.82 -8.73 -1.43
N ASN A 130 20.92 -8.45 -0.50
CA ASN A 130 19.81 -9.33 -0.13
C ASN A 130 18.52 -8.52 0.04
N PHE A 131 17.39 -9.22 0.10
CA PHE A 131 16.07 -8.59 0.18
C PHE A 131 15.93 -7.61 1.37
N ASP A 132 16.43 -7.96 2.55
CA ASP A 132 16.35 -7.10 3.74
C ASP A 132 17.15 -5.81 3.58
N SER A 133 18.33 -5.90 2.97
CA SER A 133 19.18 -4.74 2.67
C SER A 133 18.52 -3.80 1.65
N ILE A 134 17.81 -4.35 0.66
CA ILE A 134 17.04 -3.58 -0.34
C ILE A 134 15.89 -2.86 0.34
N LEU A 135 15.09 -3.56 1.15
CA LEU A 135 13.97 -2.95 1.86
C LEU A 135 14.45 -1.87 2.85
N SER A 136 15.58 -2.11 3.52
CA SER A 136 16.21 -1.14 4.42
C SER A 136 16.70 0.11 3.68
N MET A 137 17.25 -0.06 2.47
CA MET A 137 17.62 1.05 1.60
C MET A 137 16.39 1.84 1.15
N LEU A 138 15.33 1.17 0.68
CA LEU A 138 14.10 1.81 0.22
C LEU A 138 13.42 2.64 1.32
N LYS A 139 13.42 2.17 2.57
CA LYS A 139 12.92 2.95 3.72
C LYS A 139 13.66 4.27 3.93
N LYS A 140 14.93 4.34 3.54
CA LYS A 140 15.77 5.55 3.64
C LYS A 140 15.62 6.46 2.41
N VAL A 141 15.27 5.90 1.26
CA VAL A 141 14.99 6.66 0.03
C VAL A 141 13.63 7.33 0.16
N ARG A 142 13.65 8.60 0.55
CA ARG A 142 12.45 9.45 0.51
C ARG A 142 12.42 10.21 -0.81
N LEU A 143 11.47 9.86 -1.67
CA LEU A 143 11.21 10.61 -2.90
C LEU A 143 10.30 11.82 -2.57
N PRO A 144 10.52 12.99 -3.21
CA PRO A 144 9.64 14.14 -3.04
C PRO A 144 8.20 13.79 -3.44
N THR A 145 7.23 14.00 -2.55
CA THR A 145 5.80 13.69 -2.80
C THR A 145 5.09 14.71 -3.69
N SER A 146 5.80 15.65 -4.32
CA SER A 146 5.19 16.76 -5.06
C SER A 146 5.37 16.62 -6.56
N ARG A 147 4.44 15.96 -7.23
CA ARG A 147 4.18 16.20 -8.65
C ARG A 147 3.05 17.23 -8.78
N SER A 148 3.39 18.50 -8.60
CA SER A 148 2.54 19.61 -9.09
C SER A 148 2.92 19.86 -10.53
N TRP A 149 2.37 19.09 -11.46
CA TRP A 149 2.48 19.41 -12.88
C TRP A 149 1.34 20.35 -13.27
N TYR A 150 1.47 21.59 -12.84
CA TYR A 150 0.84 22.75 -13.47
C TYR A 150 1.96 23.75 -13.74
N HIS A 151 2.08 24.14 -15.01
CA HIS A 151 3.08 25.05 -15.58
C HIS A 151 4.40 24.40 -15.99
N LEU A 152 4.55 24.13 -17.29
CA LEU A 152 5.03 25.15 -18.22
C LEU A 152 4.63 24.74 -19.64
N GLN A 153 4.42 25.76 -20.46
CA GLN A 153 4.05 25.69 -21.88
C GLN A 153 5.11 24.93 -22.69
#